data_AF-A0A8H7TVA2-F1
#
_entry.id   AF-A0A8H7TVA2-F1
#
_cell.length_a   1.000
_cell.length_b   1.000
_cell.length_c   1.000
_cell.angle_alpha   90.00
_cell.angle_beta   90.00
_cell.angle_gamma   90.00
#
_symmetry.space_group_name_H-M   'P 1'
#
loop_
_entity.id
_entity.type
_entity.pdbx_description
1 polymer ?
#
loop_
_entity_poly.entity_id
_entity_poly.type
_entity_poly.pdbx_seq_one_letter_code
_entity_poly.pdbx_strand_id
1 'polypeptide(L)'
;MDSELENQRLRARVAYLEQFEQKYEQLEQKYEQLGQQLEQTNEQLEQSQQITRNTTFSEYLENCHRLLFQHFRVNPDAAGGSITRVDGKSYPLSLRPWTEFKELQQQQFDITKNILKDEPLFPSLHAIHTIQRLACETPVANEEDIKLFEHIAVEGRVAEVIHTLHRKAEANSSVANLGVFRILFRNHSLTVNLPLEEVVR
;
A
#
# COMPACT_ATOMS: atom_id res chain seq x y z
N MET A 1 45.48 22.28 68.00
CA MET A 1 46.06 21.57 66.84
C MET A 1 45.20 20.38 66.40
N ASP A 2 44.80 19.46 67.29
CA ASP A 2 43.98 18.29 66.86
C ASP A 2 42.59 18.63 66.27
N SER A 3 41.91 19.63 66.82
CA SER A 3 40.57 20.06 66.34
C SER A 3 40.56 20.69 64.93
N GLU A 4 41.66 21.33 64.52
CA GLU A 4 41.80 21.91 63.17
C GLU A 4 42.06 20.83 62.12
N LEU A 5 42.89 19.83 62.45
CA LEU A 5 43.17 18.69 61.58
C LEU A 5 41.91 17.83 61.36
N GLU A 6 41.12 17.64 62.41
CA GLU A 6 39.84 16.93 62.34
C GLU A 6 38.80 17.70 61.52
N ASN A 7 38.72 19.03 61.68
CA ASN A 7 37.90 19.89 60.83
C ASN A 7 38.31 19.82 59.36
N GLN A 8 39.61 19.79 59.07
CA GLN A 8 40.12 19.72 57.69
C GLN A 8 39.80 18.37 57.04
N ARG A 9 39.86 17.27 57.79
CA ARG A 9 39.44 15.93 57.34
C ARG A 9 37.93 15.85 57.09
N LEU A 10 37.12 16.45 57.96
CA LEU A 10 35.66 16.54 57.79
C LEU A 10 35.30 17.30 56.51
N ARG A 11 35.94 18.45 56.26
CA ARG A 11 35.74 19.23 55.02
C ARG A 11 36.13 18.45 53.77
N ALA A 12 37.26 17.74 53.80
CA ALA A 12 37.69 16.91 52.67
C ALA A 12 36.70 15.76 52.41
N ARG A 13 36.11 15.17 53.47
CA ARG A 13 35.11 14.11 53.33
C ARG A 13 33.78 14.63 52.79
N VAL A 14 33.34 15.80 53.22
CA VAL A 14 32.13 16.45 52.68
C VAL A 14 32.33 16.80 51.20
N ALA A 15 33.44 17.43 50.84
CA ALA A 15 33.75 17.75 49.44
C ALA A 15 33.83 16.50 48.54
N TYR A 16 34.33 15.38 49.08
CA TYR A 16 34.35 14.10 48.37
C TYR A 16 32.93 13.54 48.14
N LEU A 17 32.06 13.62 49.15
CA LEU A 17 30.66 13.19 49.04
C LEU A 17 29.88 14.05 48.06
N GLU A 18 30.05 15.38 48.11
CA GLU A 18 29.42 16.31 47.16
C GLU A 18 29.84 16.03 45.70
N GLN A 19 31.13 15.76 45.46
CA GLN A 19 31.61 15.36 44.13
C GLN A 19 31.05 14.01 43.69
N PHE A 20 30.84 13.08 44.62
CA PHE A 20 30.26 11.78 44.33
C PHE A 20 28.77 11.90 43.99
N GLU A 21 28.01 12.67 44.78
CA GLU A 21 26.59 12.98 44.52
C GLU A 21 26.42 13.67 43.16
N GLN A 22 27.23 14.68 42.85
CA GLN A 22 27.19 15.34 41.53
C GLN A 22 27.45 14.36 40.38
N LYS A 23 28.43 13.46 40.53
CA LYS A 23 28.69 12.43 39.51
C LYS A 23 27.55 11.44 39.40
N TYR A 24 26.93 11.05 40.51
CA TYR A 24 25.80 10.14 40.54
C TYR A 24 24.59 10.75 39.85
N GLU A 25 24.26 12.01 40.17
CA GLU A 25 23.18 12.76 39.53
C GLU A 25 23.43 12.94 38.02
N GLN A 26 24.67 13.23 37.60
CA GLN A 26 25.03 13.27 36.18
C GLN A 26 24.88 11.91 35.48
N LEU A 27 25.19 10.82 36.17
CA LEU A 27 25.01 9.45 35.66
C LEU A 27 23.53 9.11 35.53
N GLU A 28 22.73 9.47 36.53
CA GLU A 28 21.28 9.26 36.55
C GLU A 28 20.60 10.05 35.42
N GLN A 29 20.93 11.34 35.26
CA GLN A 29 20.43 12.16 34.15
C GLN A 29 20.81 11.58 32.78
N LYS A 30 22.05 11.09 32.61
CA LYS A 30 22.46 10.42 31.37
C LYS A 30 21.70 9.14 31.12
N TYR A 31 21.45 8.36 32.17
CA TYR A 31 20.70 7.11 32.07
C TYR A 31 19.24 7.37 31.67
N GLU A 32 18.62 8.40 32.26
CA GLU A 32 17.27 8.84 31.90
C GLU A 32 17.20 9.35 30.45
N GLN A 33 18.15 10.18 30.02
CA GLN A 33 18.25 10.64 28.63
C GLN A 33 18.43 9.48 27.64
N LEU A 34 19.28 8.50 27.98
CA LEU A 34 19.45 7.29 27.17
C LEU A 34 18.16 6.47 27.11
N GLY A 35 17.44 6.35 28.22
CA GLY A 35 16.14 5.67 28.28
C GLY A 35 15.11 6.32 27.35
N GLN A 36 14.98 7.64 27.42
CA GLN A 36 14.06 8.41 26.56
C GLN A 36 14.44 8.30 25.07
N GLN A 37 15.74 8.38 24.75
CA GLN A 37 16.21 8.20 23.37
C GLN A 37 15.92 6.79 22.85
N LEU A 38 16.14 5.77 23.68
CA LEU A 38 15.89 4.38 23.31
C LEU A 38 14.40 4.14 23.04
N GLU A 39 13.52 4.68 23.89
CA GLU A 39 12.07 4.62 23.70
C GLU A 39 11.65 5.29 22.38
N GLN A 40 12.10 6.52 22.12
CA GLN A 40 11.84 7.21 20.86
C GLN A 40 12.34 6.43 19.63
N THR A 41 13.53 5.84 19.72
CA THR A 41 14.07 5.03 18.61
C THR A 41 13.27 3.77 18.38
N ASN A 42 12.78 3.12 19.44
CA ASN A 42 11.92 1.95 19.32
C ASN A 42 10.57 2.31 18.71
N GLU A 43 9.94 3.39 19.15
CA GLU A 43 8.67 3.87 18.57
C GLU A 43 8.81 4.16 17.07
N GLN A 44 9.88 4.86 16.66
CA GLN A 44 10.14 5.15 15.25
C GLN A 44 10.41 3.87 14.45
N LEU A 45 11.11 2.90 15.03
CA LEU A 45 11.38 1.62 14.41
C LEU A 45 10.08 0.84 14.21
N GLU A 46 9.22 0.76 15.22
CA GLU A 46 7.92 0.09 15.15
C GLU A 46 7.01 0.72 14.09
N GLN A 47 6.93 2.06 14.05
CA GLN A 47 6.17 2.78 13.03
C GLN A 47 6.70 2.49 11.61
N SER A 48 8.03 2.53 11.44
CA SER A 48 8.66 2.21 10.16
C SER A 48 8.38 0.77 9.74
N GLN A 49 8.48 -0.19 10.65
CA GLN A 49 8.14 -1.59 10.40
C GLN A 49 6.66 -1.75 10.02
N GLN A 50 5.74 -1.04 10.68
CA GLN A 50 4.32 -1.12 10.37
C GLN A 50 3.99 -0.57 8.97
N ILE A 51 4.70 0.45 8.51
CA ILE A 51 4.46 1.06 7.19
C ILE A 51 5.16 0.26 6.07
N THR A 52 6.27 -0.41 6.39
CA THR A 52 7.08 -1.17 5.43
C THR A 52 6.75 -2.66 5.38
N ARG A 53 6.04 -3.21 6.37
CA ARG A 53 5.58 -4.61 6.32
C ARG A 53 4.64 -4.83 5.14
N ASN A 54 4.67 -6.05 4.61
CA ASN A 54 3.68 -6.49 3.65
C ASN A 54 2.28 -6.51 4.29
N THR A 55 1.28 -6.32 3.44
CA THR A 55 -0.13 -6.22 3.84
C THR A 55 -0.89 -7.51 3.52
N THR A 56 -1.95 -7.76 4.28
CA THR A 56 -2.92 -8.80 3.94
C THR A 56 -3.74 -8.39 2.72
N PHE A 57 -4.48 -9.34 2.12
CA PHE A 57 -5.34 -9.02 0.97
C PHE A 57 -6.37 -7.92 1.29
N SER A 58 -6.99 -7.97 2.47
CA SER A 58 -7.98 -6.97 2.89
C SER A 58 -7.36 -5.59 3.09
N GLU A 59 -6.24 -5.52 3.81
CA GLU A 59 -5.48 -4.28 4.03
C GLU A 59 -4.99 -3.69 2.69
N TYR A 60 -4.55 -4.54 1.77
CA TYR A 60 -4.10 -4.13 0.44
C TYR A 60 -5.23 -3.49 -0.38
N LEU A 61 -6.41 -4.12 -0.45
CA LEU A 61 -7.55 -3.56 -1.16
C LEU A 61 -8.00 -2.23 -0.56
N GLU A 62 -8.03 -2.13 0.77
CA GLU A 62 -8.35 -0.89 1.47
C GLU A 62 -7.33 0.21 1.15
N ASN A 63 -6.04 -0.11 1.19
CA ASN A 63 -4.98 0.84 0.84
C ASN A 63 -5.07 1.30 -0.62
N CYS A 64 -5.34 0.39 -1.56
CA CYS A 64 -5.59 0.73 -2.95
C CYS A 64 -6.80 1.66 -3.09
N HIS A 65 -7.92 1.35 -2.44
CA HIS A 65 -9.12 2.20 -2.46
C HIS A 65 -8.83 3.61 -1.92
N ARG A 66 -8.28 3.68 -0.71
CA ARG A 66 -8.04 4.94 0.00
C ARG A 66 -6.96 5.78 -0.66
N LEU A 67 -5.85 5.19 -1.08
CA LEU A 67 -4.72 5.94 -1.61
C LEU A 67 -4.78 6.15 -3.12
N LEU A 68 -5.33 5.22 -3.90
CA LEU A 68 -5.35 5.35 -5.36
C LEU A 68 -6.68 5.94 -5.83
N PHE A 69 -7.77 5.22 -5.60
CA PHE A 69 -9.07 5.57 -6.18
C PHE A 69 -9.71 6.82 -5.56
N GLN A 70 -9.59 7.03 -4.25
CA GLN A 70 -10.09 8.27 -3.62
C GLN A 70 -9.23 9.50 -3.92
N HIS A 71 -7.97 9.32 -4.32
CA HIS A 71 -7.08 10.42 -4.70
C HIS A 71 -7.08 10.70 -6.20
N PHE A 72 -7.72 9.85 -7.00
CA PHE A 72 -7.91 10.07 -8.42
C PHE A 72 -8.77 11.31 -8.65
N ARG A 73 -8.29 12.23 -9.50
CA ARG A 73 -8.98 13.50 -9.80
C ARG A 73 -9.08 13.67 -11.30
N VAL A 74 -10.23 14.14 -11.75
CA VAL A 74 -10.48 14.52 -13.15
C VAL A 74 -10.61 16.03 -13.22
N ASN A 75 -10.00 16.65 -14.22
CA ASN A 75 -10.17 18.07 -14.48
C ASN A 75 -11.59 18.31 -15.02
N PRO A 76 -12.42 19.12 -14.36
CA PRO A 76 -13.78 19.41 -14.83
C PRO A 76 -13.82 20.09 -16.21
N ASP A 77 -12.74 20.79 -16.59
CA ASP A 77 -12.62 21.47 -17.88
C ASP A 77 -12.12 20.55 -19.01
N ALA A 78 -11.94 19.24 -18.74
CA ALA A 78 -11.56 18.23 -19.73
C ALA A 78 -12.60 18.02 -20.86
N ALA A 79 -13.75 18.69 -20.79
CA ALA A 79 -14.82 18.62 -21.78
C ALA A 79 -14.50 19.42 -23.07
N GLY A 80 -13.47 19.01 -23.79
CA GLY A 80 -13.10 19.54 -25.11
C GLY A 80 -13.14 18.52 -26.25
N GLY A 81 -13.48 17.27 -25.96
CA GLY A 81 -13.53 16.21 -26.96
C GLY A 81 -14.73 16.36 -27.90
N SER A 82 -14.47 16.46 -29.20
CA SER A 82 -15.50 16.30 -30.23
C SER A 82 -16.17 14.94 -30.05
N ILE A 83 -17.50 14.91 -29.91
CA ILE A 83 -18.26 13.66 -29.79
C ILE A 83 -17.88 12.76 -30.96
N THR A 84 -17.36 11.57 -30.66
CA THR A 84 -17.01 10.61 -31.70
C THR A 84 -18.27 10.29 -32.49
N ARG A 85 -18.26 10.53 -33.79
CA ARG A 85 -19.40 10.26 -34.67
C ARG A 85 -19.77 8.78 -34.54
N VAL A 86 -20.98 8.50 -34.04
CA VAL A 86 -21.44 7.14 -33.70
C VAL A 86 -22.21 6.48 -34.86
N ASP A 87 -22.41 7.21 -35.96
CA ASP A 87 -23.13 6.75 -37.15
C ASP A 87 -22.53 5.44 -37.67
N GLY A 88 -23.37 4.41 -37.88
CA GLY A 88 -22.98 3.14 -38.47
C GLY A 88 -22.32 2.12 -37.52
N LYS A 89 -22.15 2.42 -36.22
CA LYS A 89 -21.69 1.42 -35.25
C LYS A 89 -22.83 0.45 -34.89
N SER A 90 -22.59 -0.85 -35.01
CA SER A 90 -23.50 -1.87 -34.46
C SER A 90 -23.39 -1.89 -32.94
N TYR A 91 -24.51 -1.70 -32.26
CA TYR A 91 -24.61 -1.84 -30.81
C TYR A 91 -25.84 -2.69 -30.43
N PRO A 92 -25.80 -3.41 -29.31
CA PRO A 92 -26.95 -4.17 -28.85
C PRO A 92 -28.15 -3.24 -28.61
N LEU A 93 -29.31 -3.55 -29.21
CA LEU A 93 -30.55 -2.81 -29.02
C LEU A 93 -31.21 -3.07 -27.65
N SER A 94 -30.75 -4.12 -26.95
CA SER A 94 -31.23 -4.45 -25.61
C SER A 94 -30.07 -4.94 -24.74
N LEU A 95 -30.01 -4.43 -23.52
CA LEU A 95 -29.13 -4.93 -22.47
C LEU A 95 -29.94 -5.87 -21.58
N ARG A 96 -29.41 -7.05 -21.29
CA ARG A 96 -30.04 -7.98 -20.34
C ARG A 96 -29.46 -7.76 -18.95
N PRO A 97 -30.30 -7.66 -17.90
CA PRO A 97 -29.81 -7.55 -16.54
C PRO A 97 -29.11 -8.86 -16.14
N TRP A 98 -27.92 -8.74 -15.55
CA TRP A 98 -27.22 -9.86 -14.94
C TRP A 98 -27.64 -10.00 -13.47
N THR A 99 -28.79 -10.64 -13.25
CA THR A 99 -29.46 -10.71 -11.94
C THR A 99 -28.63 -11.41 -10.87
N GLU A 100 -27.86 -12.43 -11.26
CA GLU A 100 -27.02 -13.25 -10.36
C GLU A 100 -25.65 -12.63 -10.08
N PHE A 101 -25.31 -11.50 -10.70
CA PHE A 101 -23.95 -10.95 -10.67
C PHE A 101 -23.45 -10.71 -9.24
N LYS A 102 -24.28 -10.11 -8.38
CA LYS A 102 -23.89 -9.77 -7.00
C LYS A 102 -23.54 -11.01 -6.18
N GLU A 103 -24.35 -12.06 -6.32
CA GLU A 103 -24.18 -13.32 -5.60
C GLU A 103 -22.92 -14.05 -6.09
N LEU A 104 -22.76 -14.15 -7.41
CA LEU A 104 -21.56 -14.75 -8.03
C LEU A 104 -20.29 -13.97 -7.69
N GLN A 105 -20.34 -12.63 -7.72
CA GLN A 105 -19.21 -11.77 -7.36
C GLN A 105 -18.78 -12.01 -5.90
N GLN A 106 -19.73 -12.03 -4.97
CA GLN A 106 -19.44 -12.27 -3.56
C GLN A 106 -18.83 -13.66 -3.35
N GLN A 107 -19.41 -14.69 -3.97
CA GLN A 107 -18.88 -16.05 -3.90
C GLN A 107 -17.43 -16.12 -4.39
N GLN A 108 -17.12 -15.48 -5.52
CA GLN A 108 -15.75 -15.43 -6.04
C GLN A 108 -14.81 -14.66 -5.11
N PHE A 109 -15.26 -13.54 -4.55
CA PHE A 109 -14.48 -12.77 -3.59
C PHE A 109 -14.14 -13.59 -2.33
N ASP A 110 -15.11 -14.33 -1.79
CA ASP A 110 -14.91 -15.17 -0.61
C ASP A 110 -13.95 -16.32 -0.91
N ILE A 111 -14.05 -16.96 -2.08
CA ILE A 111 -13.09 -17.97 -2.54
C ILE A 111 -11.68 -17.37 -2.59
N THR A 112 -11.50 -16.22 -3.26
CA THR A 112 -10.22 -15.50 -3.34
C THR A 112 -9.66 -15.20 -1.95
N LYS A 113 -10.49 -14.66 -1.05
CA LYS A 113 -10.08 -14.33 0.31
C LYS A 113 -9.65 -15.57 1.10
N ASN A 114 -10.39 -16.67 0.97
CA ASN A 114 -10.07 -17.93 1.64
C ASN A 114 -8.74 -18.55 1.15
N ILE A 115 -8.40 -18.38 -0.12
CA ILE A 115 -7.14 -18.88 -0.70
C ILE A 115 -5.95 -18.06 -0.19
N LEU A 116 -6.09 -16.74 -0.21
CA LEU A 116 -5.02 -15.82 0.17
C LEU A 116 -4.80 -15.79 1.68
N LYS A 117 -5.87 -16.02 2.46
CA LYS A 117 -5.91 -15.92 3.93
C LYS A 117 -5.45 -14.54 4.41
N ASP A 118 -5.44 -14.33 5.72
CA ASP A 118 -4.92 -13.10 6.33
C ASP A 118 -3.38 -13.13 6.44
N GLU A 119 -2.72 -13.59 5.39
CA GLU A 119 -1.26 -13.62 5.30
C GLU A 119 -0.72 -12.32 4.65
N PRO A 120 0.43 -11.78 5.10
CA PRO A 120 1.00 -10.54 4.58
C PRO A 120 1.72 -10.78 3.24
N LEU A 121 0.95 -11.01 2.17
CA LEU A 121 1.44 -11.40 0.85
C LEU A 121 1.58 -10.22 -0.13
N PHE A 122 1.01 -9.08 0.21
CA PHE A 122 0.87 -7.94 -0.70
C PHE A 122 1.83 -6.80 -0.35
N PRO A 123 2.12 -5.89 -1.30
CA PRO A 123 2.98 -4.75 -1.06
C PRO A 123 2.61 -3.94 0.18
N SER A 124 3.62 -3.31 0.77
CA SER A 124 3.46 -2.49 1.97
C SER A 124 2.67 -1.21 1.71
N LEU A 125 2.22 -0.59 2.80
CA LEU A 125 1.58 0.73 2.74
C LEU A 125 2.49 1.76 2.06
N HIS A 126 3.80 1.72 2.35
CA HIS A 126 4.79 2.58 1.70
C HIS A 126 4.80 2.39 0.17
N ALA A 127 4.76 1.15 -0.30
CA ALA A 127 4.78 0.85 -1.74
C ALA A 127 3.55 1.43 -2.45
N ILE A 128 2.35 1.26 -1.88
CA ILE A 128 1.12 1.83 -2.42
C ILE A 128 1.16 3.37 -2.40
N HIS A 129 1.73 3.97 -1.36
CA HIS A 129 1.90 5.42 -1.30
C HIS A 129 2.84 5.93 -2.40
N THR A 130 3.91 5.19 -2.73
CA THR A 130 4.77 5.54 -3.87
C THR A 130 4.00 5.48 -5.20
N ILE A 131 3.16 4.47 -5.39
CA ILE A 131 2.28 4.37 -6.57
C ILE A 131 1.29 5.53 -6.62
N GLN A 132 0.68 5.90 -5.48
CA GLN A 132 -0.24 7.04 -5.40
C GLN A 132 0.42 8.33 -5.90
N ARG A 133 1.65 8.60 -5.48
CA ARG A 133 2.39 9.79 -5.90
C ARG A 133 2.65 9.83 -7.40
N LEU A 134 2.85 8.67 -8.02
CA LEU A 134 3.07 8.56 -9.47
C LEU A 134 1.75 8.62 -10.26
N ALA A 135 0.70 7.98 -9.75
CA ALA A 135 -0.57 7.80 -10.47
C ALA A 135 -1.50 9.01 -10.37
N CYS A 136 -1.40 9.77 -9.27
CA CYS A 136 -2.33 10.83 -8.92
C CYS A 136 -1.64 12.21 -8.78
N GLU A 137 -0.48 12.40 -9.44
CA GLU A 137 0.29 13.65 -9.38
C GLU A 137 -0.53 14.83 -9.94
N THR A 138 -1.16 14.63 -11.08
CA THR A 138 -1.96 15.64 -11.78
C THR A 138 -3.40 15.16 -11.98
N PRO A 139 -4.40 16.06 -11.96
CA PRO A 139 -5.73 15.71 -12.38
C PRO A 139 -5.74 15.28 -13.86
N VAL A 140 -6.44 14.20 -14.17
CA VAL A 140 -6.63 13.69 -15.52
C VAL A 140 -7.41 14.70 -16.34
N ALA A 141 -6.84 15.20 -17.44
CA ALA A 141 -7.48 16.15 -18.35
C ALA A 141 -7.82 15.54 -19.71
N ASN A 142 -7.23 14.41 -20.09
CA ASN A 142 -7.50 13.72 -21.35
C ASN A 142 -7.24 12.20 -21.27
N GLU A 143 -7.50 11.48 -22.37
CA GLU A 143 -7.32 10.02 -22.46
C GLU A 143 -5.85 9.57 -22.35
N GLU A 144 -4.87 10.42 -22.63
CA GLU A 144 -3.46 10.08 -22.43
C GLU A 144 -3.12 10.10 -20.93
N ASP A 145 -3.64 11.09 -20.20
CA ASP A 145 -3.35 11.28 -18.78
C ASP A 145 -3.87 10.11 -17.92
N ILE A 146 -5.00 9.51 -18.30
CA ILE A 146 -5.58 8.38 -17.53
C ILE A 146 -4.77 7.09 -17.70
N LYS A 147 -4.04 6.91 -18.80
CA LYS A 147 -3.33 5.66 -19.11
C LYS A 147 -2.33 5.28 -18.03
N LEU A 148 -1.61 6.27 -17.50
CA LEU A 148 -0.65 6.00 -16.42
C LEU A 148 -1.39 5.42 -15.22
N PHE A 149 -2.47 6.07 -14.77
CA PHE A 149 -3.28 5.60 -13.66
C PHE A 149 -3.85 4.19 -13.92
N GLU A 150 -4.44 3.94 -15.09
CA GLU A 150 -4.93 2.59 -15.44
C GLU A 150 -3.83 1.54 -15.36
N HIS A 151 -2.68 1.83 -15.98
CA HIS A 151 -1.57 0.89 -16.03
C HIS A 151 -1.00 0.59 -14.64
N ILE A 152 -0.71 1.61 -13.84
CA ILE A 152 -0.06 1.38 -12.55
C ILE A 152 -1.07 1.11 -11.45
N ALA A 153 -2.15 1.87 -11.31
CA ALA A 153 -3.07 1.77 -10.19
C ALA A 153 -4.14 0.67 -10.34
N VAL A 154 -4.46 0.26 -11.57
CA VAL A 154 -5.46 -0.79 -11.82
C VAL A 154 -4.78 -2.07 -12.27
N GLU A 155 -4.14 -2.06 -13.44
CA GLU A 155 -3.58 -3.25 -14.08
C GLU A 155 -2.49 -3.89 -13.22
N GLY A 156 -1.52 -3.10 -12.76
CA GLY A 156 -0.45 -3.58 -11.89
C GLY A 156 -0.97 -4.20 -10.59
N ARG A 157 -2.01 -3.61 -9.98
CA ARG A 157 -2.58 -4.10 -8.73
C ARG A 157 -3.38 -5.38 -8.93
N VAL A 158 -4.16 -5.45 -10.00
CA VAL A 158 -4.90 -6.67 -10.38
C VAL A 158 -3.93 -7.81 -10.73
N ALA A 159 -2.86 -7.52 -11.46
CA ALA A 159 -1.82 -8.49 -11.79
C ALA A 159 -1.14 -9.05 -10.52
N GLU A 160 -0.85 -8.20 -9.52
CA GLU A 160 -0.32 -8.66 -8.22
C GLU A 160 -1.26 -9.64 -7.52
N VAL A 161 -2.56 -9.38 -7.51
CA VAL A 161 -3.57 -10.28 -6.95
C VAL A 161 -3.59 -11.60 -7.68
N ILE A 162 -3.64 -11.57 -9.02
CA ILE A 162 -3.70 -12.78 -9.84
C ILE A 162 -2.42 -13.61 -9.67
N HIS A 163 -1.24 -12.99 -9.71
CA HIS A 163 0.04 -13.70 -9.49
C HIS A 163 0.12 -14.33 -8.11
N THR A 164 -0.33 -13.62 -7.08
CA THR A 164 -0.33 -14.14 -5.70
C THR A 164 -1.31 -15.30 -5.55
N LEU A 165 -2.48 -15.20 -6.18
CA LEU A 165 -3.49 -16.26 -6.23
C LEU A 165 -2.94 -17.51 -6.92
N HIS A 166 -2.30 -17.39 -8.08
CA HIS A 166 -1.66 -18.53 -8.76
C HIS A 166 -0.63 -19.19 -7.84
N ARG A 167 0.28 -18.42 -7.26
CA ARG A 167 1.32 -18.93 -6.34
C ARG A 167 0.70 -19.71 -5.16
N LYS A 168 -0.38 -19.20 -4.57
CA LYS A 168 -1.07 -19.86 -3.46
C LYS A 168 -1.87 -21.09 -3.89
N ALA A 169 -2.45 -21.07 -5.08
CA ALA A 169 -3.16 -22.19 -5.65
C ALA A 169 -2.22 -23.35 -6.02
N GLU A 170 -1.01 -23.07 -6.51
CA GLU A 170 0.02 -24.10 -6.78
C GLU A 170 0.44 -24.82 -5.49
N ALA A 171 0.58 -24.07 -4.40
CA ALA A 171 0.94 -24.62 -3.10
C ALA A 171 -0.19 -25.42 -2.42
N ASN A 172 -1.43 -25.34 -2.90
CA ASN A 172 -2.60 -25.97 -2.28
C ASN A 172 -3.45 -26.75 -3.31
N SER A 173 -3.28 -28.07 -3.35
CA SER A 173 -3.95 -28.98 -4.28
C SER A 173 -5.49 -28.96 -4.21
N SER A 174 -6.08 -28.53 -3.09
CA SER A 174 -7.54 -28.36 -2.94
C SER A 174 -8.14 -27.23 -3.77
N VAL A 175 -7.29 -26.29 -4.22
CA VAL A 175 -7.70 -25.05 -4.91
C VAL A 175 -7.47 -25.15 -6.43
N ALA A 176 -6.70 -26.13 -6.88
CA ALA A 176 -6.33 -26.33 -8.28
C ALA A 176 -7.56 -26.48 -9.22
N ASN A 177 -8.68 -26.99 -8.70
CA ASN A 177 -9.91 -27.20 -9.44
C ASN A 177 -10.70 -25.91 -9.75
N LEU A 178 -10.33 -24.77 -9.15
CA LEU A 178 -11.03 -23.49 -9.36
C LEU A 178 -10.66 -22.81 -10.68
N GLY A 179 -9.79 -23.43 -11.49
CA GLY A 179 -9.43 -22.89 -12.80
C GLY A 179 -8.67 -21.57 -12.73
N VAL A 180 -8.10 -21.22 -11.57
CA VAL A 180 -7.34 -19.97 -11.35
C VAL A 180 -6.23 -19.84 -12.38
N PHE A 181 -5.55 -20.94 -12.72
CA PHE A 181 -4.54 -21.08 -13.79
C PHE A 181 -4.98 -20.65 -15.19
N ARG A 182 -6.29 -20.54 -15.44
CA ARG A 182 -6.85 -20.07 -16.71
C ARG A 182 -7.05 -18.56 -16.76
N ILE A 183 -6.91 -17.88 -15.63
CA ILE A 183 -7.06 -16.43 -15.53
C ILE A 183 -5.72 -15.77 -15.91
N LEU A 184 -5.72 -15.16 -17.10
CA LEU A 184 -4.61 -14.35 -17.59
C LEU A 184 -5.06 -12.90 -17.65
N PHE A 185 -4.34 -12.03 -16.95
CA PHE A 185 -4.50 -10.60 -17.12
C PHE A 185 -3.64 -10.14 -18.28
N ARG A 186 -4.27 -9.66 -19.35
CA ARG A 186 -3.58 -9.07 -20.51
C ARG A 186 -4.20 -7.72 -20.80
N ASN A 187 -3.43 -6.66 -20.61
CA ASN A 187 -3.74 -5.39 -21.25
C ASN A 187 -3.42 -5.53 -22.74
N HIS A 188 -4.42 -5.33 -23.59
CA HIS A 188 -4.19 -5.12 -25.01
C HIS A 188 -3.86 -3.64 -25.18
N SER A 189 -2.62 -3.28 -24.87
CA SER A 189 -2.07 -2.04 -25.35
C SER A 189 -1.98 -2.17 -26.85
N LEU A 190 -2.98 -1.66 -27.57
CA LEU A 190 -2.91 -1.02 -28.87
C LEU A 190 -4.32 -0.81 -29.44
N THR A 191 -4.54 0.42 -29.92
CA THR A 191 -5.29 0.77 -31.12
C THR A 191 -5.86 -0.45 -31.83
N VAL A 192 -7.19 -0.53 -31.89
CA VAL A 192 -7.89 -1.52 -32.69
C VAL A 192 -7.40 -1.40 -34.14
N ASN A 193 -6.36 -2.15 -34.52
CA ASN A 193 -6.07 -2.42 -35.91
C ASN A 193 -7.16 -3.39 -36.36
N LEU A 194 -8.31 -2.82 -36.73
CA LEU A 194 -9.30 -3.55 -37.50
C LEU A 194 -8.58 -4.04 -38.76
N PRO A 195 -8.44 -5.36 -38.98
CA PRO A 195 -8.02 -5.83 -40.28
C PRO A 195 -9.00 -5.28 -41.31
N LEU A 196 -8.49 -4.69 -42.40
CA LEU A 196 -9.26 -4.10 -43.50
C LEU A 196 -10.11 -5.12 -44.29
N GLU A 197 -10.30 -6.32 -43.77
CA GLU A 197 -10.97 -7.42 -44.44
C GLU A 197 -12.14 -7.92 -43.61
N GLU A 198 -13.23 -7.15 -43.61
CA GLU A 198 -14.59 -7.69 -43.58
C GLU A 198 -15.58 -6.65 -44.10
N VAL A 199 -15.29 -6.11 -45.30
CA VAL A 199 -16.35 -5.68 -46.22
C VAL A 199 -16.59 -6.85 -47.17
N VAL A 200 -17.29 -7.88 -46.67
CA VAL A 200 -17.91 -8.88 -47.52
C VAL A 200 -19.38 -9.04 -47.13
N ARG A 201 -20.18 -8.36 -47.95
CA ARG A 201 -21.64 -8.42 -48.18
C ARG A 201 -22.56 -7.67 -47.23
#